data_AF-A0A645GR28-F1
#
_entry.id   AF-A0A645GR28-F1
#
_cell.length_a   1.000
_cell.length_b   1.000
_cell.length_c   1.000
_cell.angle_alpha   90.00
_cell.angle_beta   90.00
_cell.angle_gamma   90.00
#
_symmetry.space_group_name_H-M   'P 1'
#
loop_
_entity.id
_entity.type
_entity.pdbx_description
1 polymer ?
#
loop_
_entity_poly.entity_id
_entity_poly.type
_entity_poly.pdbx_seq_one_letter_code
_entity_poly.pdbx_strand_id
1 'polypeptide(L)'
;MYPVYLNASEFEKEKEAERSNHFALEAEKGHIVMYKDALEKAEKNQDVKSDTFYVCPICGYTTDEPVQDKCPVCGAKKEFFVKF
;
A
#
# COMPACT_ATOMS: atom_id res chain seq x y z
N MET A 1 12.66 3.33 6.89
CA MET A 1 12.07 3.86 8.12
C MET A 1 11.24 2.80 8.84
N TYR A 2 10.07 2.42 8.31
CA TYR A 2 9.13 1.52 8.99
C TYR A 2 9.68 0.18 9.53
N PRO A 3 10.66 -0.51 8.91
CA PRO A 3 11.21 -1.73 9.51
C PRO A 3 11.82 -1.51 10.90
N VAL A 4 12.47 -0.37 11.12
CA VAL A 4 13.07 -0.03 12.42
C VAL A 4 11.97 0.29 13.44
N TYR A 5 10.96 1.05 13.05
CA TYR A 5 9.84 1.38 13.95
C TYR A 5 8.95 0.19 14.26
N LEU A 6 8.75 -0.72 13.31
CA LEU A 6 8.04 -1.98 13.55
C LEU A 6 8.75 -2.80 14.62
N ASN A 7 10.06 -3.00 14.47
CA ASN A 7 10.87 -3.71 15.45
C ASN A 7 10.86 -3.03 16.84
N ALA A 8 10.97 -1.70 16.89
CA ALA A 8 10.87 -0.96 18.15
C ALA A 8 9.50 -1.15 18.82
N SER A 9 8.41 -1.02 18.06
CA SER A 9 7.05 -1.20 18.59
C SER A 9 6.77 -2.63 19.06
N GLU A 10 7.34 -3.65 18.41
CA GLU A 10 7.28 -5.04 18.86
C GLU A 10 8.03 -5.24 20.18
N PHE A 11 9.23 -4.66 20.30
CA PHE A 11 10.05 -4.71 21.51
C PHE A 11 9.37 -4.03 22.70
N GLU A 12 8.77 -2.86 22.48
CA GLU A 12 8.04 -2.08 23.49
C GLU A 12 6.62 -2.63 23.75
N LYS A 13 6.15 -3.61 22.97
CA LYS A 13 4.81 -4.22 23.05
C LYS A 13 3.67 -3.24 22.77
N GLU A 14 3.93 -2.22 21.96
CA GLU A 14 2.97 -1.21 21.53
C GLU A 14 2.17 -1.69 20.31
N LYS A 15 1.12 -2.46 20.56
CA LYS A 15 0.37 -3.19 19.52
C LYS A 15 -0.27 -2.29 18.45
N GLU A 16 -0.69 -1.09 18.82
CA GLU A 16 -1.29 -0.15 17.86
C GLU A 16 -0.24 0.46 16.93
N ALA A 17 0.96 0.72 17.45
CA ALA A 17 2.09 1.20 16.68
C ALA A 17 2.61 0.09 15.75
N GLU A 18 2.74 -1.14 16.25
CA GLU A 18 3.10 -2.33 15.45
C GLU A 18 2.17 -2.47 14.24
N ARG A 19 0.85 -2.41 14.48
CA ARG A 19 -0.16 -2.48 13.41
C ARG A 19 -0.01 -1.34 12.40
N SER A 20 0.13 -0.11 12.86
CA SER A 20 0.23 1.06 11.98
C SER A 20 1.52 1.05 11.16
N ASN A 21 2.64 0.66 11.77
CA ASN A 21 3.93 0.52 11.11
C ASN A 21 3.91 -0.58 10.05
N HIS A 22 3.28 -1.73 10.35
CA HIS A 22 3.11 -2.81 9.39
C HIS A 22 2.24 -2.38 8.20
N PHE A 23 1.09 -1.73 8.46
CA PHE A 23 0.21 -1.24 7.40
C PHE A 23 0.92 -0.30 6.44
N ALA A 24 1.64 0.70 6.98
CA ALA A 24 2.38 1.64 6.16
C ALA A 24 3.52 0.97 5.40
N LEU A 25 4.28 0.07 6.05
CA LEU A 25 5.36 -0.68 5.39
C LEU A 25 4.87 -1.43 4.15
N GLU A 26 3.75 -2.15 4.25
CA GLU A 26 3.21 -2.91 3.12
C GLU A 26 2.66 -1.99 2.01
N ALA A 27 2.04 -0.86 2.36
CA ALA A 27 1.62 0.14 1.38
C ALA A 27 2.81 0.72 0.60
N GLU A 28 3.88 1.13 1.30
CA GLU A 28 5.04 1.76 0.65
C GLU A 28 5.81 0.80 -0.27
N LYS A 29 5.79 -0.51 0.01
CA LYS A 29 6.35 -1.51 -0.91
C LYS A 29 5.63 -1.53 -2.26
N GLY A 30 4.30 -1.34 -2.27
CA GLY A 30 3.52 -1.19 -3.49
C GLY A 30 3.81 0.14 -4.18
N HIS A 31 3.80 1.24 -3.42
CA HIS A 31 4.02 2.59 -3.95
C HIS A 31 5.36 2.72 -4.69
N ILE A 32 6.45 2.17 -4.15
CA ILE A 32 7.76 2.27 -4.82
C ILE A 32 7.79 1.52 -6.16
N VAL A 33 7.02 0.44 -6.32
CA VAL A 33 6.90 -0.26 -7.60
C VAL A 33 6.15 0.61 -8.60
N MET A 34 5.02 1.19 -8.20
CA MET A 34 4.21 2.08 -9.03
C MET A 34 4.98 3.34 -9.45
N TYR A 35 5.68 3.99 -8.52
CA TYR A 35 6.48 5.17 -8.85
C TYR A 35 7.65 4.86 -9.77
N LYS A 36 8.26 3.67 -9.67
CA LYS A 36 9.31 3.25 -10.60
C LYS A 36 8.78 3.05 -12.02
N ASP A 37 7.62 2.39 -12.17
CA ASP A 37 6.97 2.27 -13.48
C ASP A 37 6.59 3.65 -14.04
N ALA A 38 5.96 4.50 -13.23
CA ALA A 38 5.59 5.86 -13.62
C ALA A 38 6.81 6.69 -14.07
N LEU A 39 7.93 6.60 -13.35
CA LEU A 39 9.18 7.26 -13.72
C LEU A 39 9.71 6.73 -15.06
N GLU A 40 9.76 5.40 -15.24
CA GLU A 40 10.23 4.79 -16.49
C GLU A 40 9.37 5.22 -17.69
N LYS A 41 8.06 5.36 -17.51
CA LYS A 41 7.14 5.87 -18.54
C LYS A 41 7.38 7.35 -18.83
N ALA A 42 7.49 8.17 -17.79
CA ALA A 42 7.72 9.59 -17.92
C ALA A 42 9.03 9.90 -18.66
N GLU A 43 10.11 9.16 -18.37
CA GLU A 43 11.40 9.28 -19.08
C GLU A 43 11.29 8.98 -20.58
N LYS A 44 10.28 8.20 -20.99
CA LYS A 44 9.96 7.88 -22.38
C LYS A 44 8.90 8.81 -22.98
N ASN A 45 8.51 9.87 -22.28
CA ASN A 45 7.36 10.73 -22.63
C ASN A 45 6.05 9.94 -22.82
N GLN A 46 5.86 8.90 -22.02
CA GLN A 46 4.65 8.08 -21.96
C GLN A 46 3.94 8.31 -20.63
N ASP A 47 2.63 8.09 -20.60
CA ASP A 47 1.86 8.03 -19.37
C ASP A 47 1.77 6.58 -18.84
N VAL A 48 1.39 6.43 -17.57
CA VAL A 48 1.03 5.13 -17.01
C VAL A 48 -0.24 4.61 -17.70
N LYS A 49 -0.36 3.28 -17.81
CA LYS A 49 -1.51 2.67 -18.49
C LYS A 49 -2.76 2.59 -17.61
N SER A 50 -2.60 2.68 -16.29
CA SER A 50 -3.69 2.44 -15.35
C SER A 50 -4.56 3.68 -15.19
N ASP A 51 -5.81 3.56 -15.67
CA ASP A 51 -6.85 4.59 -15.53
C ASP A 51 -7.57 4.53 -14.17
N THR A 52 -7.22 3.56 -13.31
CA THR A 52 -7.93 3.34 -12.05
C THR A 52 -6.98 2.81 -10.98
N PHE A 53 -7.09 3.37 -9.79
CA PHE A 53 -6.43 2.86 -8.59
C PHE A 53 -7.45 2.52 -7.50
N TYR A 54 -7.18 1.45 -6.75
CA TYR A 54 -7.96 1.02 -5.61
C TYR A 54 -7.12 1.20 -4.34
N VAL A 55 -7.67 1.92 -3.37
CA VAL A 55 -7.01 2.19 -2.08
C VAL A 55 -7.85 1.63 -0.93
N CYS A 56 -7.23 0.82 -0.08
CA CYS A 56 -7.84 0.34 1.15
C CYS A 56 -7.90 1.48 2.19
N PRO A 57 -9.08 1.93 2.65
CA PRO A 57 -9.18 3.04 3.60
C PRO A 57 -8.74 2.67 5.02
N ILE A 58 -8.48 1.39 5.29
CA ILE A 58 -8.08 0.91 6.63
C ILE A 58 -6.55 0.89 6.79
N CYS A 59 -5.82 0.42 5.78
CA CYS A 59 -4.38 0.20 5.88
C CYS A 59 -3.55 0.87 4.78
N GLY A 60 -4.18 1.55 3.82
CA GLY A 60 -3.49 2.23 2.73
C GLY A 60 -2.93 1.31 1.64
N TYR A 61 -3.27 0.01 1.63
CA TYR A 61 -2.88 -0.87 0.51
C TYR A 61 -3.44 -0.32 -0.81
N THR A 62 -2.55 -0.11 -1.77
CA THR A 62 -2.86 0.48 -3.08
C THR A 62 -2.55 -0.51 -4.18
N THR A 63 -3.47 -0.65 -5.14
CA THR A 63 -3.30 -1.49 -6.33
C THR A 63 -4.02 -0.86 -7.52
N ASP A 64 -3.50 -1.05 -8.72
CA ASP A 64 -4.16 -0.72 -9.98
C ASP A 64 -4.92 -1.93 -10.57
N GLU A 65 -4.88 -3.08 -9.89
CA GLU A 65 -5.64 -4.27 -10.23
C GLU A 65 -6.94 -4.37 -9.40
N PRO A 66 -8.02 -4.94 -9.97
CA PRO A 66 -9.24 -5.19 -9.21
C PRO A 66 -9.01 -6.11 -7.99
N VAL A 67 -9.43 -5.66 -6.80
CA VAL A 67 -9.34 -6.45 -5.57
C VAL A 67 -10.34 -7.62 -5.60
N GLN A 68 -9.83 -8.86 -5.46
CA GLN A 68 -10.64 -10.07 -5.69
C GLN A 68 -11.67 -10.37 -4.57
N ASP A 69 -11.23 -10.37 -3.31
CA ASP A 69 -12.07 -10.71 -2.15
C ASP A 69 -11.76 -9.82 -0.93
N LYS A 70 -10.52 -9.88 -0.43
CA LYS A 70 -10.08 -9.13 0.75
C LYS A 70 -8.74 -8.45 0.53
N CYS A 71 -8.51 -7.37 1.27
CA CYS A 71 -7.22 -6.71 1.36
C CYS A 71 -6.16 -7.70 1.88
N PRO A 72 -5.04 -7.89 1.16
CA PRO A 72 -4.02 -8.85 1.56
C PRO A 72 -3.25 -8.42 2.82
N VAL A 73 -3.35 -7.14 3.22
CA VAL A 73 -2.63 -6.57 4.37
C VAL A 73 -3.45 -6.64 5.65
N CYS A 74 -4.71 -6.19 5.62
CA CYS A 74 -5.55 -6.06 6.83
C CYS A 74 -6.83 -6.93 6.82
N GLY A 75 -7.13 -7.62 5.71
CA GLY A 75 -8.32 -8.47 5.60
C GLY A 75 -9.65 -7.74 5.36
N ALA A 76 -9.63 -6.41 5.17
CA ALA A 76 -10.82 -5.63 4.80
C ALA A 76 -11.47 -6.20 3.53
N LYS A 77 -12.80 -6.28 3.50
CA LYS A 77 -13.53 -6.73 2.29
C LYS A 77 -13.33 -5.77 1.13
N LYS A 78 -13.33 -6.28 -0.11
CA LYS A 78 -13.18 -5.47 -1.32
C LYS A 78 -14.18 -4.32 -1.46
N GLU A 79 -15.38 -4.48 -0.90
CA GLU A 79 -16.45 -3.46 -0.94
C GLU A 79 -16.08 -2.15 -0.22
N PHE A 80 -15.06 -2.16 0.64
CA PHE A 80 -14.56 -0.96 1.30
C PHE A 80 -13.50 -0.19 0.50
N PHE A 81 -12.96 -0.74 -0.59
CA PHE A 81 -11.92 -0.05 -1.34
C PHE A 81 -12.46 1.20 -2.03
N VAL A 82 -11.69 2.27 -1.93
CA VAL A 82 -11.97 3.52 -2.63
C VAL A 82 -11.34 3.45 -4.02
N LYS A 83 -12.13 3.74 -5.05
CA LYS A 83 -11.71 3.79 -6.44
C LYS A 83 -11.36 5.24 -6.82
N PHE A 84 -10.19 5.44 -7.40
CA PHE A 84 -9.71 6.69 -8.00
C PHE A 84 -9.53 6.52 -9.50
#